data_AF-A0AA36FX78-F1
#
_entry.id   AF-A0AA36FX78-F1
#
_cell.length_a   1.000
_cell.length_b   1.000
_cell.length_c   1.000
_cell.angle_alpha   90.00
_cell.angle_beta   90.00
_cell.angle_gamma   90.00
#
_symmetry.space_group_name_H-M   'P 1'
#
loop_
_entity.id
_entity.type
_entity.pdbx_description
1 polymer ?
#
loop_
_entity_poly.entity_id
_entity_poly.type
_entity_poly.pdbx_seq_one_letter_code
_entity_poly.pdbx_strand_id
1 'polypeptide(L)'
;MVIEAKDVEKPDLDLSTVRRILVLDFSAVNYIDYMGAKTLKEVIAEARRCNIVIYISGANGSILDCMEKAKITPDEIPAIHIFHQINQAFTYAKSTSKPH
;
A
#
# COMPACT_ATOMS: atom_id res chain seq x y z
N MET A 1 39.61 -25.94 7.61
CA MET A 1 38.71 -25.12 8.45
C MET A 1 37.48 -24.82 7.60
N VAL A 2 36.47 -25.68 7.68
CA VAL A 2 35.22 -25.53 6.93
C VAL A 2 34.23 -24.86 7.87
N ILE A 3 33.78 -23.66 7.52
CA ILE A 3 32.79 -22.93 8.31
C ILE A 3 31.43 -23.38 7.75
N GLU A 4 30.71 -24.22 8.50
CA GLU A 4 29.32 -24.55 8.17
C GLU A 4 28.47 -23.28 8.33
N ALA A 5 27.72 -22.96 7.28
CA ALA A 5 26.69 -21.95 7.34
C ALA A 5 25.62 -22.42 8.32
N LYS A 6 25.58 -21.84 9.52
CA LYS A 6 24.45 -22.00 10.43
C LYS A 6 23.20 -21.48 9.71
N ASP A 7 22.22 -22.36 9.55
CA ASP A 7 20.85 -21.97 9.22
C ASP A 7 20.41 -20.88 10.20
N VAL A 8 20.24 -19.66 9.66
CA VAL A 8 19.67 -18.55 10.41
C VAL A 8 18.21 -18.91 10.62
N GLU A 9 17.85 -19.30 11.84
CA GLU A 9 16.45 -19.46 12.25
C GLU A 9 15.68 -18.21 11.80
N LYS A 10 14.79 -18.40 10.83
CA LYS A 10 13.81 -17.38 10.45
C LYS A 10 12.96 -17.18 11.71
N PRO A 11 12.95 -15.99 12.33
CA PRO A 11 12.08 -15.77 13.47
C PRO A 11 10.66 -16.05 13.00
N ASP A 12 9.95 -16.94 13.71
CA ASP A 12 8.53 -17.19 13.53
C ASP A 12 7.80 -15.90 13.87
N LEU A 13 7.71 -15.04 12.86
CA LEU A 13 7.15 -13.72 12.95
C LEU A 13 5.64 -13.92 13.09
N ASP A 14 5.11 -13.73 14.29
CA ASP A 14 3.68 -13.70 14.51
C ASP A 14 3.05 -12.61 13.64
N LEU A 15 2.48 -13.04 12.51
CA LEU A 15 1.90 -12.16 11.50
C LEU A 15 0.72 -11.35 12.04
N SER A 16 0.16 -11.72 13.20
CA SER A 16 -0.89 -10.94 13.87
C SER A 16 -0.38 -9.62 14.46
N THR A 17 0.94 -9.54 14.72
CA THR A 17 1.61 -8.35 15.27
C THR A 17 2.30 -7.51 14.18
N VAL A 18 2.39 -8.02 12.94
CA VAL A 18 3.09 -7.37 11.83
C VAL A 18 2.13 -6.46 11.05
N ARG A 19 2.39 -5.16 11.05
CA ARG A 19 1.71 -4.25 10.12
C ARG A 19 2.16 -4.55 8.69
N ARG A 20 1.24 -5.09 7.89
CA ARG A 20 1.47 -5.37 6.47
C ARG A 20 1.23 -4.12 5.65
N ILE A 21 2.07 -3.90 4.65
CA ILE A 21 2.01 -2.72 3.80
C ILE A 21 1.91 -3.17 2.35
N LEU A 22 1.01 -2.53 1.60
CA LEU A 22 0.85 -2.72 0.17
C LEU A 22 0.98 -1.36 -0.53
N VAL A 23 1.95 -1.24 -1.44
CA VAL A 23 2.08 -0.07 -2.31
C VAL A 23 1.55 -0.45 -3.69
N LEU A 24 0.52 0.26 -4.14
CA LEU A 24 -0.06 0.07 -5.46
C LEU A 24 0.51 1.12 -6.42
N ASP A 25 1.17 0.67 -7.49
CA ASP A 25 1.72 1.57 -8.51
C ASP A 25 0.72 1.81 -9.64
N PHE A 26 0.26 3.05 -9.74
CA PHE A 26 -0.70 3.55 -10.72
C PHE A 26 -0.02 4.25 -11.90
N SER A 27 1.32 4.19 -12.00
CA SER A 27 2.09 4.80 -13.10
C SER A 27 1.62 4.36 -14.50
N ALA A 28 1.12 3.12 -14.62
CA ALA A 28 0.58 2.56 -15.86
C ALA A 28 -0.95 2.70 -16.00
N VAL A 29 -1.64 3.29 -15.02
CA VAL A 29 -3.10 3.43 -15.01
C VAL A 29 -3.49 4.76 -15.64
N ASN A 30 -4.04 4.69 -16.84
CA ASN A 30 -4.43 5.89 -17.61
C ASN A 30 -5.87 6.33 -17.35
N TYR A 31 -6.74 5.39 -16.97
CA TYR A 31 -8.17 5.65 -16.73
C TYR A 31 -8.74 4.60 -15.75
N ILE A 32 -9.70 5.03 -14.94
CA ILE A 32 -10.50 4.16 -14.08
C ILE A 32 -11.97 4.46 -14.38
N ASP A 33 -12.70 3.44 -14.80
CA ASP A 33 -14.13 3.51 -15.02
C ASP A 33 -14.91 3.32 -13.71
N TYR A 34 -16.24 3.41 -13.78
CA TYR A 34 -17.08 3.25 -12.59
C TYR A 34 -16.89 1.89 -11.91
N MET A 35 -16.78 0.80 -12.69
CA MET A 35 -16.61 -0.54 -12.15
C MET A 35 -15.22 -0.75 -11.55
N GLY A 36 -14.17 -0.21 -12.18
CA GLY A 36 -12.81 -0.21 -11.65
C GLY A 36 -12.71 0.57 -10.35
N ALA A 37 -13.34 1.74 -10.26
CA ALA A 37 -13.36 2.54 -9.02
C ALA A 37 -14.09 1.80 -7.90
N LYS A 38 -15.23 1.17 -8.19
CA LYS A 38 -15.98 0.35 -7.23
C LYS A 38 -15.14 -0.85 -6.75
N THR A 39 -14.50 -1.55 -7.67
CA THR A 39 -13.61 -2.69 -7.37
C THR A 39 -12.44 -2.25 -6.49
N LEU A 40 -11.82 -1.11 -6.80
CA LEU A 40 -10.72 -0.55 -6.01
C LEU A 40 -11.16 -0.25 -4.57
N LYS A 41 -12.36 0.31 -4.37
CA LYS A 41 -12.92 0.51 -3.01
C LYS A 41 -13.08 -0.80 -2.25
N GLU A 42 -13.62 -1.82 -2.89
CA GLU A 42 -13.79 -3.14 -2.27
C GLU A 42 -12.44 -3.73 -1.86
N VAL A 43 -11.42 -3.66 -2.74
CA VAL A 43 -10.05 -4.10 -2.43
C VAL A 43 -9.47 -3.34 -1.24
N ILE A 44 -9.66 -2.02 -1.17
CA ILE A 44 -9.16 -1.20 -0.06
C ILE A 44 -9.84 -1.59 1.26
N ALA A 45 -11.16 -1.80 1.23
CA ALA A 45 -11.93 -2.21 2.39
C ALA A 45 -11.47 -3.59 2.92
N GLU A 46 -11.25 -4.58 2.04
CA GLU A 46 -10.76 -5.90 2.44
C GLU A 46 -9.33 -5.86 2.97
N ALA A 47 -8.45 -5.08 2.33
CA ALA A 47 -7.07 -4.88 2.80
C ALA A 47 -7.05 -4.29 4.22
N ARG A 48 -7.91 -3.29 4.48
CA ARG A 48 -8.07 -2.70 5.80
C ARG A 48 -8.56 -3.73 6.83
N ARG A 49 -9.53 -4.59 6.50
CA ARG A 49 -9.98 -5.69 7.37
C ARG A 49 -8.86 -6.68 7.68
N CYS A 50 -7.91 -6.84 6.76
CA CYS A 50 -6.73 -7.68 6.94
C CYS A 50 -5.55 -6.96 7.65
N ASN A 51 -5.74 -5.75 8.20
CA ASN A 51 -4.66 -4.93 8.78
C ASN A 51 -3.52 -4.63 7.78
N ILE A 52 -3.86 -4.49 6.50
CA ILE A 52 -2.94 -4.08 5.44
C ILE A 52 -3.12 -2.58 5.20
N VAL A 53 -2.06 -1.80 5.35
CA VAL A 53 -2.04 -0.37 5.03
C VAL A 53 -1.73 -0.21 3.55
N ILE A 54 -2.61 0.47 2.82
CA ILE A 54 -2.43 0.77 1.40
C ILE A 54 -1.82 2.16 1.21
N TYR A 55 -0.85 2.23 0.30
CA TYR A 55 -0.31 3.45 -0.28
C TYR A 55 -0.48 3.40 -1.80
N ILE A 56 -0.67 4.56 -2.43
CA ILE A 56 -0.76 4.69 -3.89
C ILE A 56 0.44 5.50 -4.37
N SER A 57 1.09 5.02 -5.43
CA SER A 57 2.13 5.76 -6.14
C SER A 57 1.77 5.98 -7.60
N GLY A 58 2.30 7.02 -8.24
CA GLY A 58 2.24 7.17 -9.69
C GLY A 58 0.86 7.54 -10.26
N ALA A 59 -0.13 7.83 -9.42
CA ALA A 59 -1.43 8.32 -9.88
C ALA A 59 -1.28 9.72 -10.48
N ASN A 60 -1.65 9.85 -11.76
CA ASN A 60 -1.69 11.15 -12.43
C ASN A 60 -2.95 11.95 -12.00
N GLY A 61 -3.05 13.22 -12.43
CA GLY A 61 -4.16 14.09 -12.03
C GLY A 61 -5.56 13.56 -12.37
N SER A 62 -5.75 12.93 -13.54
CA SER A 62 -7.07 12.41 -13.92
C SER A 62 -7.50 11.21 -13.08
N ILE A 63 -6.53 10.39 -12.65
CA ILE A 63 -6.75 9.29 -11.72
C ILE A 63 -7.11 9.82 -10.33
N LEU A 64 -6.41 10.85 -9.85
CA LEU A 64 -6.73 11.46 -8.55
C LEU A 64 -8.13 12.07 -8.55
N ASP A 65 -8.50 12.80 -9.61
CA ASP A 65 -9.86 13.33 -9.78
C ASP A 65 -10.91 12.22 -9.78
N CYS A 66 -10.61 11.08 -10.43
CA CYS A 66 -11.50 9.92 -10.44
C CYS A 66 -11.64 9.32 -9.03
N MET A 67 -10.54 9.19 -8.30
CA MET A 67 -10.53 8.69 -6.93
C MET A 67 -11.29 9.61 -5.97
N GLU A 68 -11.16 10.94 -6.10
CA GLU A 68 -11.94 11.90 -5.30
C GLU A 68 -13.44 11.78 -5.61
N LYS A 69 -13.83 11.76 -6.88
CA LYS A 69 -15.24 11.61 -7.31
C LYS A 69 -15.84 10.29 -6.83
N ALA A 70 -15.05 9.21 -6.83
CA ALA A 70 -15.45 7.91 -6.32
C ALA A 70 -15.46 7.82 -4.78
N LYS A 71 -15.04 8.87 -4.08
CA LYS A 71 -14.85 8.89 -2.62
C LYS A 71 -13.90 7.77 -2.16
N ILE A 72 -12.82 7.57 -2.91
CA ILE A 72 -11.69 6.73 -2.52
C ILE A 72 -10.74 7.56 -1.66
N THR A 73 -10.49 8.81 -2.06
CA THR A 73 -9.69 9.76 -1.30
C THR A 73 -10.53 10.99 -0.99
N PRO A 74 -10.48 11.53 0.24
CA PRO A 74 -9.69 11.07 1.39
C PRO A 74 -10.35 9.94 2.21
N ASP A 75 -11.58 9.52 1.87
CA ASP A 75 -12.43 8.68 2.71
C ASP A 75 -11.87 7.28 3.02
N GLU A 76 -11.37 6.57 2.00
CA GLU A 76 -10.84 5.19 2.14
C GLU A 76 -9.31 5.19 2.24
N ILE A 77 -8.66 6.02 1.42
CA ILE A 77 -7.21 6.26 1.41
C ILE A 77 -6.97 7.72 1.77
N PRO A 78 -6.31 7.99 2.92
CA PRO A 78 -5.90 9.35 3.28
C PRO A 78 -4.99 9.96 2.21
N ALA A 79 -5.13 11.26 1.94
CA ALA A 79 -4.29 11.95 0.95
C ALA A 79 -2.78 11.83 1.24
N ILE A 80 -2.38 11.74 2.51
CA ILE A 80 -0.99 11.52 2.93
C ILE A 80 -0.42 10.15 2.52
N HIS A 81 -1.26 9.23 2.06
CA HIS A 81 -0.85 7.92 1.53
C HIS A 81 -0.68 7.90 0.01
N ILE A 82 -0.80 9.05 -0.66
CA ILE A 82 -0.66 9.20 -2.10
C ILE A 82 0.68 9.87 -2.40
N PHE A 83 1.45 9.26 -3.29
CA PHE A 83 2.79 9.69 -3.64
C PHE A 83 2.99 9.76 -5.15
N HIS A 84 3.90 10.62 -5.59
CA HIS A 84 4.22 10.69 -7.01
C HIS A 84 5.07 9.49 -7.46
N GLN A 85 5.95 8.99 -6.60
CA GLN A 85 6.85 7.87 -6.92
C GLN A 85 6.78 6.75 -5.88
N ILE A 86 6.99 5.51 -6.32
CA ILE A 86 7.01 4.32 -5.46
C ILE A 86 8.04 4.43 -4.33
N ASN A 87 9.20 5.05 -4.61
CA ASN A 87 10.27 5.24 -3.63
C ASN A 87 9.85 6.13 -2.45
N GLN A 88 9.00 7.13 -2.71
CA GLN A 88 8.47 8.01 -1.67
C GLN A 88 7.49 7.25 -0.78
N ALA A 89 6.57 6.48 -1.39
CA ALA A 89 5.64 5.63 -0.67
C ALA A 89 6.38 4.59 0.20
N PHE A 90 7.39 3.91 -0.35
CA PHE A 90 8.20 2.95 0.38
C PHE A 90 8.95 3.59 1.56
N THR A 91 9.57 4.75 1.35
CA THR A 91 10.32 5.44 2.40
C THR A 91 9.41 5.87 3.55
N TYR A 92 8.22 6.39 3.24
CA TYR A 92 7.21 6.76 4.24
C TYR A 92 6.63 5.55 4.97
N ALA A 93 6.29 4.49 4.23
CA ALA A 93 5.84 3.21 4.79
C ALA A 93 6.86 2.64 5.79
N LYS A 94 8.14 2.65 5.43
CA LYS A 94 9.22 2.13 6.27
C LYS A 94 9.46 3.00 7.53
N SER A 95 9.28 4.32 7.44
CA SER A 95 9.45 5.18 8.62
C SER A 95 8.30 5.03 9.62
N THR A 96 7.10 4.72 9.13
CA THR A 96 5.90 4.48 9.96
C THR A 96 5.77 3.05 10.48
N SER A 97 6.61 2.12 9.99
CA SER A 97 6.62 0.72 10.41
C SER A 97 7.63 0.39 11.51
N LYS A 98 8.43 1.35 11.98
CA LYS A 98 9.36 1.10 13.09
C LYS A 98 8.56 0.89 14.38
N PRO A 99 8.66 -0.27 15.03
CA PRO A 99 8.11 -0.44 16.38
C PRO A 99 8.90 0.44 17.36
N HIS A 100 8.20 1.02 18.33
CA HIS A 100 8.82 1.38 19.61
C HIS A 100 9.24 0.12 20.36
#